data_AF-A0A6P0U0S4-F1
#
_entry.id   AF-A0A6P0U0S4-F1
#
_cell.length_a   1.000
_cell.length_b   1.000
_cell.length_c   1.000
_cell.angle_alpha   90.00
_cell.angle_beta   90.00
_cell.angle_gamma   90.00
#
_symmetry.space_group_name_H-M   'P 1'
#
loop_
_entity.id
_entity.type
_entity.pdbx_description
1 polymer ?
#
loop_
_entity_poly.entity_id
_entity_poly.type
_entity_poly.pdbx_seq_one_letter_code
_entity_poly.pdbx_strand_id
1 'polypeptide(L)'
;MKSRYKYRIYPNHIQITKLNQLFGCCRYVWNSTLAHCNQLYSNGQKKPSYVDLTKQFITQAKQELLWLKEVASTPLQQSLKDLDQAYKNFFDSWKGKRKGVGANGRSPVQPPKFKSRKSKQTARFVGANYKIGQDKIYLPKVGKIKIVGKRKLPAEPSSLTIIKDSANRYFASFVVEIIRKR
;
A
#
# COMPACT_ATOMS: atom_id res chain seq x y z
N MET A 1 0.64 -19.44 9.19
CA MET A 1 -0.58 -18.68 8.84
C MET A 1 -0.30 -17.18 8.97
N LYS A 2 -0.79 -16.34 8.05
CA LYS A 2 -0.67 -14.87 8.20
C LYS A 2 -1.85 -14.31 8.98
N SER A 3 -1.58 -13.54 10.03
CA SER A 3 -2.59 -12.86 10.84
C SER A 3 -2.37 -11.36 10.84
N ARG A 4 -3.45 -10.59 10.96
CA ARG A 4 -3.41 -9.13 10.95
C ARG A 4 -3.73 -8.57 12.33
N TYR A 5 -2.85 -7.73 12.85
CA TYR A 5 -3.04 -7.02 14.11
C TYR A 5 -3.18 -5.53 13.84
N LYS A 6 -4.30 -4.93 14.25
CA LYS A 6 -4.61 -3.52 13.99
C LYS A 6 -4.69 -2.75 15.30
N TYR A 7 -3.94 -1.65 15.38
CA TYR A 7 -3.83 -0.80 16.55
C TYR A 7 -4.19 0.64 16.21
N ARG A 8 -4.74 1.35 17.18
CA ARG A 8 -4.97 2.79 17.09
C ARG A 8 -3.64 3.52 17.23
N ILE A 9 -3.41 4.54 16.43
CA ILE A 9 -2.25 5.43 16.59
C ILE A 9 -2.73 6.88 16.61
N TYR A 10 -1.96 7.73 17.31
CA TYR A 10 -2.27 9.15 17.47
C TYR A 10 -1.06 9.98 17.01
N PRO A 11 -0.95 10.25 15.70
CA PRO A 11 0.10 11.12 15.19
C PRO A 11 -0.14 12.56 15.65
N ASN A 12 0.94 13.28 15.95
CA ASN A 12 0.87 14.73 16.20
C ASN A 12 0.70 15.53 14.89
N HIS A 13 0.51 16.84 14.97
CA HIS A 13 0.28 17.70 13.79
C HIS A 13 1.37 17.58 12.71
N ILE A 14 2.65 17.58 13.11
CA ILE A 14 3.78 17.44 12.16
C ILE A 14 3.72 16.07 11.45
N GLN A 15 3.43 15.01 12.20
CA GLN A 15 3.31 13.66 11.66
C GLN A 15 2.09 13.51 10.75
N ILE A 16 0.97 14.17 11.07
CA ILE A 16 -0.23 14.20 10.24
C ILE A 16 0.09 14.82 8.87
N THR A 17 0.80 15.95 8.84
CA THR A 17 1.21 16.61 7.59
C THR A 17 2.06 15.67 6.74
N LYS A 18 3.10 15.06 7.34
CA LYS A 18 3.99 14.11 6.65
C LYS A 18 3.26 12.86 6.17
N LEU A 19 2.33 12.33 6.95
CA LEU A 19 1.50 11.19 6.56
C LEU A 19 0.55 11.55 5.41
N ASN A 20 -0.08 12.73 5.44
CA ASN A 20 -0.94 13.20 4.36
C ASN A 20 -0.15 13.35 3.05
N GLN A 21 1.07 13.88 3.11
CA GLN A 21 1.98 13.94 1.96
C GLN A 21 2.33 12.53 1.45
N LEU A 22 2.72 11.61 2.35
CA LEU A 22 3.01 10.22 2.00
C LEU A 22 1.83 9.53 1.31
N PHE A 23 0.62 9.69 1.85
CA PHE A 23 -0.59 9.14 1.23
C PHE A 23 -0.89 9.76 -0.13
N GLY A 24 -0.69 11.08 -0.26
CA GLY A 24 -0.78 11.78 -1.53
C GLY A 24 0.17 11.21 -2.58
N CYS A 25 1.43 10.98 -2.20
CA CYS A 25 2.43 10.38 -3.08
C CYS A 25 2.08 8.94 -3.47
N CYS A 26 1.64 8.11 -2.53
CA CYS A 26 1.21 6.74 -2.82
C CYS A 26 0.00 6.72 -3.79
N ARG A 27 -0.93 7.67 -3.63
CA ARG A 27 -2.08 7.84 -4.52
C ARG A 27 -1.65 8.33 -5.90
N TYR A 28 -0.73 9.29 -5.98
CA TYR A 28 -0.19 9.75 -7.27
C TYR A 28 0.43 8.60 -8.05
N VAL A 29 1.37 7.86 -7.44
CA VAL A 29 2.02 6.72 -8.12
C VAL A 29 0.99 5.71 -8.62
N TRP A 30 0.00 5.35 -7.81
CA TRP A 30 -1.08 4.46 -8.25
C TRP A 30 -1.88 5.03 -9.43
N ASN A 31 -2.37 6.27 -9.29
CA ASN A 31 -3.28 6.87 -10.26
C ASN A 31 -2.57 7.15 -11.58
N SER A 32 -1.35 7.70 -11.55
CA SER A 32 -0.57 7.99 -12.76
C SER A 32 -0.19 6.72 -13.50
N THR A 33 0.26 5.67 -12.79
CA THR A 33 0.52 4.37 -13.40
C THR A 33 -0.74 3.73 -13.97
N LEU A 34 -1.87 3.81 -13.27
CA LEU A 34 -3.15 3.28 -13.75
C LEU A 34 -3.62 4.02 -15.01
N ALA A 35 -3.54 5.35 -15.04
CA ALA A 35 -3.90 6.16 -16.20
C ALA A 35 -3.07 5.77 -17.43
N HIS A 36 -1.75 5.63 -17.25
CA HIS A 36 -0.86 5.21 -18.33
C HIS A 36 -1.18 3.79 -18.83
N CYS A 37 -1.42 2.84 -17.92
CA CYS A 37 -1.82 1.49 -18.31
C CYS A 37 -3.15 1.48 -19.06
N ASN A 38 -4.13 2.27 -18.62
CA ASN A 38 -5.43 2.38 -19.30
C ASN A 38 -5.25 2.93 -20.72
N GLN A 39 -4.42 3.96 -20.90
CA GLN A 39 -4.13 4.52 -22.22
C GLN A 39 -3.48 3.48 -23.15
N LEU A 40 -2.50 2.72 -22.66
CA LEU A 40 -1.88 1.65 -23.44
C LEU A 40 -2.91 0.59 -23.86
N TYR A 41 -3.77 0.15 -22.94
CA TYR A 41 -4.80 -0.82 -23.27
C TYR A 41 -5.84 -0.28 -24.26
N SER A 42 -6.24 0.99 -24.14
CA SER A 42 -7.11 1.64 -25.13
C SER A 42 -6.49 1.68 -26.53
N ASN A 43 -5.16 1.72 -26.61
CA ASN A 43 -4.40 1.66 -27.86
C ASN A 43 -4.07 0.21 -28.31
N GLY A 44 -4.64 -0.81 -27.66
CA GLY A 44 -4.36 -2.22 -27.97
C GLY A 44 -2.97 -2.72 -27.52
N GLN A 45 -2.24 -1.92 -26.73
CA GLN A 45 -0.92 -2.24 -26.23
C GLN A 45 -0.99 -2.99 -24.90
N LYS A 46 0.09 -3.73 -24.59
CA LYS A 46 0.21 -4.47 -23.33
C LYS A 46 0.78 -3.58 -22.22
N LYS A 47 0.42 -3.88 -20.97
CA LYS A 47 1.01 -3.23 -19.80
C LYS A 47 2.53 -3.49 -19.73
N PRO A 48 3.36 -2.48 -19.45
CA PRO A 48 4.79 -2.63 -19.23
C PRO A 48 5.10 -3.47 -17.98
N SER A 49 6.36 -3.91 -17.87
CA SER A 49 6.80 -4.68 -16.73
C SER A 49 6.75 -3.85 -15.44
N TYR A 50 6.70 -4.53 -14.29
CA TYR A 50 6.79 -3.86 -12.98
C TYR A 50 8.06 -2.99 -12.86
N VAL A 51 9.17 -3.44 -13.45
CA VAL A 51 10.46 -2.74 -13.41
C VAL A 51 10.37 -1.43 -14.20
N ASP A 52 9.80 -1.47 -15.40
CA ASP A 52 9.65 -0.28 -16.26
C ASP A 52 8.74 0.76 -15.60
N LEU A 53 7.59 0.32 -15.08
CA LEU A 53 6.66 1.20 -14.37
C LEU A 53 7.30 1.80 -13.11
N THR A 54 8.13 1.04 -12.40
CA THR A 54 8.88 1.55 -11.23
C THR A 54 9.90 2.61 -11.66
N LYS A 55 10.64 2.36 -12.74
CA LYS A 55 11.61 3.31 -13.28
C LYS A 55 10.93 4.63 -13.66
N GLN A 56 9.81 4.57 -14.36
CA GLN A 56 9.08 5.75 -14.83
C GLN A 56 8.38 6.50 -13.69
N PHE A 57 7.49 5.83 -12.95
CA PHE A 57 6.59 6.50 -12.00
C PHE A 57 7.18 6.70 -10.60
N ILE A 58 8.38 6.19 -10.34
CA ILE A 58 9.06 6.38 -9.05
C ILE A 58 10.46 6.95 -9.25
N THR A 59 11.33 6.31 -10.04
CA THR A 59 12.74 6.73 -10.14
C THR A 59 12.88 8.05 -10.90
N GLN A 60 12.37 8.12 -12.13
CA GLN A 60 12.39 9.33 -12.97
C GLN A 60 11.49 10.42 -12.38
N ALA A 61 10.26 10.07 -11.99
CA ALA A 61 9.33 11.00 -11.36
C ALA A 61 9.92 11.71 -10.11
N LYS A 62 10.81 11.06 -9.35
CA LYS A 62 11.49 11.69 -8.19
C LYS A 62 12.58 12.69 -8.56
N GLN A 63 13.10 12.63 -9.77
CA GLN A 63 14.08 13.60 -10.27
C GLN A 63 13.37 14.93 -10.61
N GLU A 64 12.14 14.85 -11.09
CA GLU A 64 11.34 16.01 -11.50
C GLU A 64 10.46 16.57 -10.38
N LEU A 65 9.93 15.70 -9.51
CA LEU A 65 8.93 16.07 -8.50
C LEU A 65 9.52 16.01 -7.09
N LEU A 66 9.93 17.17 -6.57
CA LEU A 66 10.56 17.31 -5.24
C LEU A 66 9.73 16.66 -4.12
N TRP A 67 8.41 16.85 -4.15
CA TRP A 67 7.50 16.31 -3.13
C TRP A 67 7.44 14.77 -3.11
N LEU A 68 7.79 14.06 -4.20
CA LEU A 68 7.96 12.60 -4.20
C LEU A 68 9.27 12.18 -3.52
N LYS A 69 10.31 13.02 -3.63
CA LYS A 69 11.62 12.78 -3.00
C LYS A 69 11.55 12.95 -1.49
N GLU A 70 10.63 13.74 -0.98
CA GLU A 70 10.44 14.00 0.46
C GLU A 70 9.81 12.85 1.25
N VAL A 71 9.30 11.80 0.58
CA VAL A 71 8.67 10.66 1.25
C VAL A 71 9.49 9.37 1.14
N ALA A 72 9.19 8.39 1.99
CA ALA A 72 9.84 7.09 1.96
C ALA A 72 9.56 6.38 0.61
N SER A 73 10.54 5.71 0.02
CA SER A 73 10.39 4.99 -1.25
C SER A 73 9.57 3.71 -1.12
N THR A 74 9.67 3.01 0.02
CA THR A 74 9.02 1.71 0.24
C THR A 74 7.51 1.78 0.01
N PRO A 75 6.76 2.74 0.59
CA PRO A 75 5.32 2.82 0.35
C PRO A 75 4.94 3.14 -1.10
N LEU A 76 5.78 3.87 -1.84
CA LEU A 76 5.54 4.16 -3.26
C LEU A 76 5.65 2.88 -4.09
N GLN A 77 6.72 2.12 -3.90
CA GLN A 77 6.93 0.83 -4.55
C GLN A 77 5.83 -0.16 -4.18
N GLN A 78 5.42 -0.18 -2.91
CA GLN A 78 4.30 -1.01 -2.47
C GLN A 78 2.97 -0.60 -3.10
N SER A 79 2.71 0.70 -3.32
CA SER A 79 1.53 1.16 -4.05
C SER A 79 1.51 0.63 -5.49
N LEU A 80 2.66 0.63 -6.17
CA LEU A 80 2.79 0.07 -7.52
C LEU A 80 2.65 -1.46 -7.52
N LYS A 81 3.23 -2.17 -6.55
CA LYS A 81 3.04 -3.62 -6.38
C LYS A 81 1.57 -3.98 -6.14
N ASP A 82 0.85 -3.18 -5.36
CA ASP A 82 -0.58 -3.38 -5.15
C ASP A 82 -1.37 -3.23 -6.45
N LEU A 83 -0.97 -2.31 -7.34
CA LEU A 83 -1.61 -2.13 -8.65
C LEU A 83 -1.32 -3.31 -9.57
N ASP A 84 -0.08 -3.76 -9.60
CA ASP A 84 0.33 -4.93 -10.38
C ASP A 84 -0.44 -6.19 -9.94
N GLN A 85 -0.56 -6.41 -8.63
CA GLN A 85 -1.35 -7.49 -8.08
C GLN A 85 -2.85 -7.34 -8.38
N ALA A 86 -3.38 -6.12 -8.43
CA ALA A 86 -4.78 -5.86 -8.79
C ALA A 86 -5.05 -6.24 -10.26
N TYR A 87 -4.15 -5.90 -11.19
CA TYR A 87 -4.22 -6.37 -12.58
C TYR A 87 -4.13 -7.88 -12.68
N LYS A 88 -3.17 -8.50 -11.98
CA LYS A 88 -3.04 -9.95 -11.95
C LYS A 88 -4.33 -10.62 -11.47
N ASN A 89 -4.91 -10.13 -10.37
CA ASN A 89 -6.18 -10.64 -9.84
C ASN A 89 -7.33 -10.48 -10.84
N PHE A 90 -7.40 -9.34 -11.54
CA PHE A 90 -8.39 -9.10 -12.59
C PHE A 90 -8.28 -10.16 -13.69
N PHE A 91 -7.12 -10.30 -14.32
CA PHE A 91 -6.92 -11.26 -15.41
C PHE A 91 -7.03 -12.72 -14.96
N ASP A 92 -6.54 -13.08 -13.79
CA ASP A 92 -6.66 -14.44 -13.26
C ASP A 92 -8.13 -14.82 -12.98
N SER A 93 -8.96 -13.85 -12.57
CA SER A 93 -10.41 -14.08 -12.40
C SER A 93 -11.13 -14.28 -13.73
N TRP A 94 -10.75 -13.55 -14.78
CA TRP A 94 -11.27 -13.77 -16.14
C TRP A 94 -10.89 -15.13 -16.70
N LYS A 95 -9.70 -15.64 -16.35
CA LYS A 95 -9.19 -16.95 -16.79
C LYS A 95 -9.65 -18.13 -15.93
N GLY A 96 -10.55 -17.92 -14.97
CA GLY A 96 -11.03 -18.99 -14.08
C GLY A 96 -9.98 -19.56 -13.11
N LYS A 97 -8.80 -18.93 -13.00
CA LYS A 97 -7.71 -19.41 -12.13
C LYS A 97 -7.97 -19.15 -10.65
N ARG A 98 -9.02 -18.37 -10.34
CA ARG A 98 -9.33 -17.92 -8.99
C ARG A 98 -10.56 -18.66 -8.45
N LYS A 99 -10.38 -19.52 -7.45
CA LYS A 99 -11.47 -20.27 -6.82
C LYS A 99 -12.58 -19.32 -6.34
N GLY A 100 -13.79 -19.51 -6.85
CA GLY A 100 -15.00 -18.81 -6.41
C GLY A 100 -15.20 -17.38 -6.89
N VAL A 101 -14.44 -16.91 -7.90
CA VAL A 101 -14.66 -15.63 -8.61
C VAL A 101 -14.25 -15.81 -10.08
N GLY A 102 -15.20 -15.76 -11.01
CA GLY A 102 -14.99 -16.23 -12.39
C GLY A 102 -14.92 -17.76 -12.50
N ALA A 103 -15.32 -18.29 -13.66
CA ALA A 103 -15.49 -19.71 -14.02
C ALA A 103 -16.49 -20.56 -13.20
N ASN A 104 -16.86 -20.18 -11.97
CA ASN A 104 -17.82 -20.92 -11.13
C ASN A 104 -19.09 -20.09 -10.81
N GLY A 105 -19.65 -19.37 -11.80
CA GLY A 105 -20.94 -18.67 -11.67
C GLY A 105 -20.94 -17.31 -10.95
N ARG A 106 -19.76 -16.73 -10.64
CA ARG A 106 -19.63 -15.38 -10.06
C ARG A 106 -18.90 -14.44 -10.99
N SER A 107 -19.32 -13.18 -11.07
CA SER A 107 -18.70 -12.16 -11.92
C SER A 107 -17.19 -12.04 -11.65
N PRO A 108 -16.36 -11.85 -12.69
CA PRO A 108 -14.93 -11.57 -12.53
C PRO A 108 -14.67 -10.39 -11.59
N VAL A 109 -13.48 -10.34 -11.02
CA VAL A 109 -13.03 -9.18 -10.23
C VAL A 109 -13.08 -7.95 -11.14
N GLN A 110 -13.50 -6.82 -10.60
CA GLN A 110 -13.51 -5.54 -11.33
C GLN A 110 -12.08 -5.05 -11.59
N PRO A 111 -11.83 -4.32 -12.70
CA PRO A 111 -10.51 -3.78 -12.98
C PRO A 111 -10.07 -2.77 -11.90
N PRO A 112 -8.75 -2.50 -11.76
CA PRO A 112 -8.26 -1.52 -10.81
C PRO A 112 -8.89 -0.13 -11.04
N LYS A 113 -9.33 0.51 -9.96
CA LYS A 113 -9.95 1.86 -10.00
C LYS A 113 -8.99 2.91 -9.48
N PHE A 114 -9.20 4.16 -9.90
CA PHE A 114 -8.48 5.30 -9.35
C PHE A 114 -8.74 5.44 -7.85
N LYS A 115 -7.68 5.73 -7.09
CA LYS A 115 -7.76 6.00 -5.66
C LYS A 115 -8.24 7.43 -5.43
N SER A 116 -9.16 7.61 -4.49
CA SER A 116 -9.65 8.92 -4.04
C SER A 116 -8.93 9.39 -2.77
N ARG A 117 -8.90 10.71 -2.55
CA ARG A 117 -8.46 11.31 -1.27
C ARG A 117 -9.51 11.17 -0.16
N LYS A 118 -10.79 11.08 -0.53
CA LYS A 118 -11.93 11.00 0.40
C LYS A 118 -12.13 9.58 0.98
N SER A 119 -11.59 8.57 0.31
CA SER A 119 -11.63 7.18 0.78
C SER A 119 -10.48 6.87 1.76
N LYS A 120 -10.47 5.65 2.28
CA LYS A 120 -9.35 5.10 3.07
C LYS A 120 -8.02 5.29 2.34
N GLN A 121 -7.04 5.84 3.05
CA GLN A 121 -5.67 6.06 2.56
C GLN A 121 -4.70 5.12 3.29
N THR A 122 -3.72 4.59 2.57
CA THR A 122 -2.79 3.59 3.10
C THR A 122 -1.37 3.80 2.61
N ALA A 123 -0.40 3.55 3.49
CA ALA A 123 1.01 3.48 3.17
C ALA A 123 1.62 2.24 3.82
N ARG A 124 2.19 1.35 3.02
CA ARG A 124 2.69 0.04 3.48
C ARG A 124 4.22 0.00 3.45
N PHE A 125 4.79 -0.37 4.58
CA PHE A 125 6.21 -0.59 4.80
C PHE A 125 6.45 -2.09 4.96
N VAL A 126 7.60 -2.56 4.48
CA VAL A 126 8.01 -3.98 4.50
C VAL A 126 9.48 -4.09 4.88
N GLY A 127 9.87 -5.24 5.43
CA GLY A 127 11.24 -5.49 5.88
C GLY A 127 11.69 -4.49 6.94
N ALA A 128 12.97 -4.14 6.95
CA ALA A 128 13.59 -3.24 7.93
C ALA A 128 13.21 -1.74 7.79
N ASN A 129 12.23 -1.38 6.95
CA ASN A 129 11.86 0.00 6.64
C ASN A 129 10.90 0.64 7.67
N TYR A 130 10.84 0.10 8.88
CA TYR A 130 10.17 0.65 10.06
C TYR A 130 10.78 -0.01 11.31
N LYS A 131 10.61 0.61 12.48
CA LYS A 131 11.00 0.00 13.76
C LYS A 131 9.84 0.02 14.73
N ILE A 132 9.70 -1.03 15.53
CA ILE A 132 8.70 -1.14 16.58
C ILE A 132 9.41 -1.03 17.92
N GLY A 133 9.04 -0.03 18.72
CA GLY A 133 9.39 0.07 20.13
C GLY A 133 8.24 -0.39 21.02
N GLN A 134 8.39 -0.20 22.34
CA GLN A 134 7.37 -0.62 23.30
C GLN A 134 6.03 0.11 23.13
N ASP A 135 6.05 1.43 22.94
CA ASP A 135 4.87 2.31 22.86
C ASP A 135 4.84 3.17 21.59
N LYS A 136 5.82 2.99 20.69
CA LYS A 136 6.04 3.83 19.51
C LYS A 136 6.44 3.01 18.30
N ILE A 137 6.09 3.51 17.13
CA ILE A 137 6.55 3.01 15.83
C ILE A 137 7.36 4.10 15.16
N TYR A 138 8.56 3.77 14.70
CA TYR A 138 9.36 4.66 13.86
C TYR A 138 9.10 4.40 12.39
N LEU A 139 8.84 5.47 11.64
CA LEU A 139 8.69 5.47 10.19
C LEU A 139 9.70 6.42 9.55
N PRO A 140 10.43 6.00 8.51
CA PRO A 140 11.33 6.88 7.76
C PRO A 140 10.62 8.14 7.26
N LYS A 141 11.27 9.29 7.42
CA LYS A 141 10.78 10.64 7.04
C LYS A 141 9.52 11.13 7.76
N VAL A 142 8.85 10.29 8.55
CA VAL A 142 7.70 10.67 9.39
C VAL A 142 8.07 10.84 10.86
N GLY A 143 8.91 9.93 11.40
CA GLY A 143 9.35 9.95 12.80
C GLY A 143 8.68 8.88 13.68
N LYS A 144 8.75 9.06 15.01
CA LYS A 144 8.20 8.13 16.02
C LYS A 144 6.74 8.46 16.34
N ILE A 145 5.80 7.57 16.04
CA ILE A 145 4.37 7.72 16.29
C ILE A 145 3.95 6.84 17.47
N LYS A 146 3.15 7.39 18.40
CA LYS A 146 2.61 6.64 19.54
C LYS A 146 1.58 5.60 19.09
N ILE A 147 1.73 4.36 19.56
CA ILE A 147 0.78 3.27 19.36
C ILE A 147 0.02 2.99 20.66
N VAL A 148 -1.30 2.82 20.55
CA VAL A 148 -2.16 2.51 21.68
C VAL A 148 -2.73 1.11 21.52
N GLY A 149 -2.35 0.23 22.44
CA GLY A 149 -2.87 -1.12 22.58
C GLY A 149 -1.92 -2.01 23.38
N LYS A 150 -2.47 -2.82 24.28
CA LYS A 150 -1.68 -3.67 25.20
C LYS A 150 -1.24 -5.01 24.60
N ARG A 151 -1.84 -5.42 23.47
CA ARG A 151 -1.55 -6.73 22.86
C ARG A 151 -0.17 -6.71 22.21
N LYS A 152 0.81 -7.40 22.81
CA LYS A 152 2.11 -7.65 22.18
C LYS A 152 1.91 -8.46 20.89
N LEU A 153 2.70 -8.15 19.87
CA LEU A 153 2.72 -8.97 18.65
C LEU A 153 3.36 -10.32 18.99
N PRO A 154 2.81 -11.45 18.50
CA PRO A 154 3.34 -12.77 18.84
C PRO A 154 4.67 -13.11 18.15
N ALA A 155 5.05 -12.35 17.12
CA ALA A 155 6.33 -12.44 16.42
C ALA A 155 6.60 -11.12 15.68
N GLU A 156 7.81 -10.97 15.12
CA GLU A 156 8.12 -9.83 14.27
C GLU A 156 7.20 -9.78 13.04
N PRO A 157 6.60 -8.62 12.73
CA PRO A 157 5.72 -8.50 11.59
C PRO A 157 6.50 -8.42 10.29
N SER A 158 5.99 -9.11 9.27
CA SER A 158 6.46 -9.03 7.87
C SER A 158 6.20 -7.68 7.21
N SER A 159 5.18 -6.96 7.67
CA SER A 159 4.83 -5.62 7.15
C SER A 159 4.05 -4.79 8.15
N LEU A 160 4.11 -3.48 7.95
CA LEU A 160 3.33 -2.47 8.65
C LEU A 160 2.59 -1.62 7.62
N THR A 161 1.28 -1.48 7.76
CA THR A 161 0.47 -0.54 6.98
C THR A 161 -0.10 0.54 7.87
N ILE A 162 0.26 1.79 7.59
CA ILE A 162 -0.41 2.95 8.17
C ILE A 162 -1.67 3.22 7.38
N ILE A 163 -2.78 3.40 8.09
CA ILE A 163 -4.11 3.58 7.52
C ILE A 163 -4.70 4.86 8.09
N LYS A 164 -5.24 5.71 7.22
CA LYS A 164 -6.18 6.77 7.58
C LYS A 164 -7.55 6.40 7.02
N ASP A 165 -8.55 6.22 7.88
CA ASP A 165 -9.91 5.96 7.42
C ASP A 165 -10.64 7.26 7.02
N SER A 166 -11.88 7.13 6.52
CA SER A 166 -12.72 8.25 6.12
C SER A 166 -13.13 9.16 7.28
N ALA A 167 -13.08 8.68 8.53
CA ALA A 167 -13.33 9.46 9.74
C ALA A 167 -12.06 10.14 10.27
N ASN A 168 -11.00 10.26 9.45
CA ASN A 168 -9.70 10.82 9.79
C ASN A 168 -8.99 10.09 10.95
N ARG A 169 -9.33 8.83 11.18
CA ARG A 169 -8.76 8.01 12.24
C ARG A 169 -7.54 7.24 11.69
N TYR A 170 -6.43 7.33 12.41
CA TYR A 170 -5.19 6.62 12.09
C TYR A 170 -5.06 5.26 12.77
N PHE A 171 -4.51 4.29 12.04
CA PHE A 171 -4.23 2.95 12.53
C PHE A 171 -2.89 2.41 11.99
N ALA A 172 -2.22 1.60 12.81
CA ALA A 172 -1.11 0.75 12.39
C ALA A 172 -1.62 -0.69 12.27
N SER A 173 -1.51 -1.27 11.08
CA SER A 173 -1.89 -2.66 10.79
C SER A 173 -0.65 -3.48 10.47
N PHE A 174 -0.33 -4.43 11.34
CA PHE A 174 0.77 -5.36 11.17
C PHE A 174 0.31 -6.67 10.56
N VAL A 175 1.15 -7.28 9.73
CA VAL A 175 0.96 -8.67 9.26
C VAL A 175 2.04 -9.53 9.88
N VAL A 176 1.63 -10.49 10.70
CA VAL A 176 2.53 -11.38 11.45
C VAL A 176 2.35 -12.81 10.94
N GLU A 177 3.46 -13.52 10.78
CA GLU A 177 3.45 -14.95 10.50
C GLU A 177 3.37 -15.72 11.82
N ILE A 178 2.31 -16.49 11.98
CA ILE A 178 2.08 -17.32 13.17
C ILE A 178 2.33 -18.78 12.78
N ILE A 179 3.23 -19.43 13.50
CA ILE A 179 3.41 -20.88 13.47
C ILE A 179 2.27 -21.48 14.29
N ARG A 180 1.43 -22.31 13.65
CA ARG A 180 0.39 -23.04 14.36
C ARG A 180 1.09 -24.23 15.02
N LYS A 181 1.20 -24.24 16.35
CA LYS A 181 1.48 -25.50 17.05
C LYS A 181 0.28 -26.41 16.80
N ARG A 182 0.55 -27.60 16.25
CA ARG A 182 -0.46 -28.66 16.09
C ARG A 182 -0.82 -29.21 17.46
#